data_AF-A0A0J1LYB5-F1
#
_entry.id   AF-A0A0J1LYB5-F1
#
_cell.length_a   1.000
_cell.length_b   1.000
_cell.length_c   1.000
_cell.angle_alpha   90.00
_cell.angle_beta   90.00
_cell.angle_gamma   90.00
#
_symmetry.space_group_name_H-M   'P 1'
#
loop_
_entity.id
_entity.type
_entity.pdbx_description
1 polymer ?
#
loop_
_entity_poly.entity_id
_entity_poly.type
_entity_poly.pdbx_seq_one_letter_code
_entity_poly.pdbx_strand_id
1 'polypeptide(L)'
;MNMGYLSIAALTVAVLLVVIVFVLLTKLRAVKASDASKTAQLERYSVISDAETEATRVTLEAEQQAREIIDGAKSTAASLEEEATTLLSNAQSTTLSLQERITSLRASYAEKKSIYDELEKAIALYREDVDFAEMGMFDPHFDFDTSEEFKEAIKDNRNEQKSLLRLKNKAGAIWCGTDWTVHNSRAEGKKMTTRAINLTARAFNGECDAAIANCTFKNWSVMHDRIQAAFDKINALNEVNDVHISKEYL
;
A
#
# COMPACT_ATOMS: atom_id res chain seq x y z
N MET A 1 -12.91 -24.58 -146.01
CA MET A 1 -12.56 -23.69 -144.88
C MET A 1 -13.29 -24.19 -143.62
N ASN A 2 -13.15 -25.48 -143.30
CA ASN A 2 -12.25 -26.13 -142.33
C ASN A 2 -12.86 -26.32 -140.92
N MET A 3 -13.74 -27.34 -140.82
CA MET A 3 -14.24 -27.95 -139.57
C MET A 3 -13.12 -28.41 -138.61
N GLY A 4 -11.86 -28.51 -139.05
CA GLY A 4 -10.72 -28.78 -138.18
C GLY A 4 -10.46 -27.68 -137.13
N TYR A 5 -10.79 -26.42 -137.43
CA TYR A 5 -10.55 -25.30 -136.49
C TYR A 5 -11.50 -25.32 -135.28
N LEU A 6 -12.76 -25.75 -135.42
CA LEU A 6 -13.71 -25.81 -134.30
C LEU A 6 -13.39 -26.95 -133.32
N SER A 7 -12.92 -28.11 -133.82
CA SER A 7 -12.51 -29.24 -132.98
C SER A 7 -11.27 -28.90 -132.15
N ILE A 8 -10.29 -28.23 -132.75
CA ILE A 8 -9.08 -27.76 -132.06
C ILE A 8 -9.45 -26.69 -131.02
N ALA A 9 -10.32 -25.74 -131.36
CA ALA A 9 -10.78 -24.71 -130.42
C ALA A 9 -11.53 -25.31 -129.21
N ALA A 10 -12.46 -26.24 -129.42
CA ALA A 10 -13.19 -26.90 -128.34
C ALA A 10 -12.24 -27.72 -127.44
N LEU A 11 -11.25 -28.41 -128.02
CA LEU A 11 -10.23 -29.13 -127.26
C LEU A 11 -9.37 -28.16 -126.42
N THR A 12 -8.98 -27.01 -126.99
CA THR A 12 -8.20 -25.99 -126.25
C THR A 12 -8.98 -25.38 -125.10
N VAL A 13 -10.29 -25.12 -125.26
CA VAL A 13 -11.16 -24.60 -124.20
C VAL A 13 -11.38 -25.65 -123.11
N ALA A 14 -11.59 -26.91 -123.47
CA ALA A 14 -11.72 -28.01 -122.51
C ALA A 14 -10.43 -28.20 -121.70
N VAL A 15 -9.26 -28.17 -122.35
CA VAL A 15 -7.95 -28.22 -121.66
C VAL A 15 -7.78 -27.01 -120.75
N LEU A 16 -8.13 -25.79 -121.19
CA LEU A 16 -8.11 -24.59 -120.36
C LEU A 16 -9.02 -24.70 -119.13
N LEU A 17 -10.23 -25.24 -119.28
CA LEU A 17 -11.16 -25.45 -118.17
C LEU A 17 -10.62 -26.47 -117.17
N VAL A 18 -10.02 -27.58 -117.64
CA VAL A 18 -9.37 -28.55 -116.75
C VAL A 18 -8.20 -27.91 -116.01
N VAL A 19 -7.39 -27.08 -116.68
CA VAL A 19 -6.31 -26.34 -116.03
C VAL A 19 -6.85 -25.35 -115.00
N ILE A 20 -7.92 -24.62 -115.30
CA ILE A 20 -8.56 -23.68 -114.36
C ILE A 20 -9.11 -24.42 -113.13
N VAL A 21 -9.81 -25.53 -113.33
CA VAL A 21 -10.33 -26.37 -112.24
C VAL A 21 -9.17 -26.93 -111.41
N PHE A 22 -8.08 -27.35 -112.05
CA PHE A 22 -6.88 -27.82 -111.36
C PHE A 22 -6.20 -26.70 -110.55
N VAL A 23 -6.11 -25.48 -111.08
CA VAL A 23 -5.59 -24.30 -110.36
C VAL A 23 -6.50 -23.92 -109.19
N LEU A 24 -7.82 -23.97 -109.38
CA LEU A 24 -8.78 -23.70 -108.30
C LEU A 24 -8.71 -24.76 -107.20
N LEU A 25 -8.59 -26.04 -107.56
CA LEU A 25 -8.43 -27.14 -106.61
C LEU A 25 -7.10 -27.07 -105.85
N THR A 26 -6.00 -26.69 -106.51
CA THR A 26 -4.71 -26.49 -105.86
C THR A 26 -4.73 -25.29 -104.92
N LYS A 27 -5.39 -24.18 -105.30
CA LYS A 27 -5.59 -23.03 -104.40
C LYS A 27 -6.52 -23.35 -103.22
N LEU A 28 -7.60 -24.09 -103.43
CA LEU A 28 -8.50 -24.56 -102.36
C LEU A 28 -7.76 -25.46 -101.37
N ARG A 29 -6.89 -26.35 -101.87
CA ARG A 29 -6.00 -27.18 -101.02
C ARG A 29 -4.99 -26.33 -100.26
N ALA A 30 -4.40 -25.31 -100.90
CA ALA A 30 -3.46 -24.41 -100.24
C ALA A 30 -4.12 -23.55 -99.15
N VAL A 31 -5.34 -23.06 -99.37
CA VAL A 31 -6.12 -22.32 -98.36
C VAL A 31 -6.51 -23.23 -97.20
N LYS A 32 -7.02 -24.44 -97.47
CA LYS A 32 -7.31 -25.42 -96.40
C LYS A 32 -6.05 -25.82 -95.61
N ALA A 33 -4.90 -25.96 -96.28
CA ALA A 33 -3.63 -26.22 -95.62
C ALA A 33 -3.16 -25.01 -94.79
N SER A 34 -3.39 -23.78 -95.27
CA SER A 34 -3.08 -22.56 -94.52
C SER A 34 -4.00 -22.40 -93.31
N ASP A 35 -5.30 -22.64 -93.43
CA ASP A 35 -6.23 -22.64 -92.30
C ASP A 35 -5.87 -23.73 -91.29
N ALA A 36 -5.57 -24.95 -91.75
CA ALA A 36 -5.08 -26.03 -90.89
C ALA A 36 -3.77 -25.66 -90.19
N SER A 37 -2.86 -24.94 -90.85
CA SER A 37 -1.60 -24.48 -90.26
C SER A 37 -1.80 -23.36 -89.23
N LYS A 38 -2.78 -22.47 -89.46
CA LYS A 38 -3.16 -21.41 -88.52
C LYS A 38 -3.88 -21.98 -87.30
N THR A 39 -4.79 -22.94 -87.49
CA THR A 39 -5.44 -23.65 -86.38
C THR A 39 -4.42 -24.46 -85.58
N ALA A 40 -3.46 -25.12 -86.23
CA ALA A 40 -2.38 -25.82 -85.54
C ALA A 40 -1.44 -24.87 -84.78
N GLN A 41 -1.19 -23.67 -85.30
CA GLN A 41 -0.47 -22.64 -84.55
C GLN A 41 -1.27 -22.14 -83.36
N LEU A 42 -2.58 -21.91 -83.50
CA LEU A 42 -3.46 -21.50 -82.41
C LEU A 42 -3.56 -22.58 -81.30
N GLU A 43 -3.64 -23.86 -81.67
CA GLU A 43 -3.55 -24.98 -80.71
C GLU A 43 -2.18 -25.06 -80.03
N ARG A 44 -1.11 -24.64 -80.70
CA ARG A 44 0.24 -24.61 -80.12
C ARG A 44 0.43 -23.45 -79.13
N TYR A 45 -0.31 -22.35 -79.29
CA TYR A 45 -0.31 -21.21 -78.37
C TYR A 45 -1.34 -21.32 -77.25
N SER A 46 -2.33 -22.23 -77.33
CA SER A 46 -3.33 -22.41 -76.27
C SER A 46 -2.71 -22.79 -74.92
N VAL A 47 -1.68 -23.63 -74.92
CA VAL A 47 -0.95 -24.02 -73.70
C VAL A 47 -0.31 -22.82 -72.99
N ILE A 48 0.17 -21.83 -73.75
CA ILE A 48 0.78 -20.60 -73.19
C ILE A 48 -0.31 -19.66 -72.69
N SER A 49 -1.40 -19.50 -73.46
CA SER A 49 -2.55 -18.71 -73.04
C SER A 49 -3.18 -19.27 -71.76
N ASP A 50 -3.30 -20.60 -71.64
CA ASP A 50 -3.83 -21.29 -70.46
C ASP A 50 -2.89 -21.16 -69.24
N ALA A 51 -1.57 -21.17 -69.48
CA ALA A 51 -0.58 -20.94 -68.42
C ALA A 51 -0.57 -19.48 -67.92
N GLU A 52 -0.78 -18.49 -68.80
CA GLU A 52 -0.87 -17.08 -68.43
C GLU A 52 -2.16 -16.77 -67.67
N THR A 53 -3.31 -17.31 -68.08
CA THR A 53 -4.57 -17.19 -67.30
C THR A 53 -4.44 -17.86 -65.94
N GLU A 54 -3.84 -19.04 -65.87
CA GLU A 54 -3.61 -19.73 -64.60
C GLU A 54 -2.62 -18.98 -63.70
N ALA A 55 -1.52 -18.45 -64.24
CA ALA A 55 -0.58 -17.61 -63.49
C ALA A 55 -1.27 -16.34 -62.94
N THR A 56 -2.11 -15.70 -63.75
CA THR A 56 -2.87 -14.51 -63.34
C THR A 56 -3.86 -14.86 -62.22
N ARG A 57 -4.54 -16.01 -62.32
CA ARG A 57 -5.44 -16.53 -61.28
C ARG A 57 -4.70 -16.75 -59.96
N VAL A 58 -3.56 -17.43 -60.00
CA VAL A 58 -2.73 -17.70 -58.81
C VAL A 58 -2.19 -16.42 -58.20
N THR A 59 -1.75 -15.44 -59.00
CA THR A 59 -1.29 -14.14 -58.45
C THR A 59 -2.42 -13.37 -57.80
N LEU A 60 -3.62 -13.40 -58.38
CA LEU A 60 -4.78 -12.68 -57.85
C LEU A 60 -5.30 -13.34 -56.55
N GLU A 61 -5.28 -14.68 -56.49
CA GLU A 61 -5.56 -15.43 -55.26
C GLU A 61 -4.52 -15.13 -54.17
N ALA A 62 -3.23 -15.10 -54.50
CA ALA A 62 -2.17 -14.77 -53.56
C ALA A 62 -2.27 -13.31 -53.06
N GLU A 63 -2.58 -12.36 -53.94
CA GLU A 63 -2.81 -10.95 -53.58
C GLU A 63 -4.03 -10.79 -52.68
N GLN A 64 -5.10 -11.53 -52.95
CA GLN A 64 -6.32 -11.51 -52.14
C GLN A 64 -6.05 -12.10 -50.75
N GLN A 65 -5.39 -13.25 -50.66
CA GLN A 65 -4.98 -13.85 -49.39
C GLN A 65 -4.05 -12.92 -48.60
N ALA A 66 -3.09 -12.26 -49.27
CA ALA A 66 -2.20 -11.30 -48.64
C ALA A 66 -2.97 -10.09 -48.08
N ARG A 67 -3.97 -9.57 -48.81
CA ARG A 67 -4.83 -8.48 -48.32
C ARG A 67 -5.64 -8.92 -47.11
N GLU A 68 -6.26 -10.10 -47.14
CA GLU A 68 -7.03 -10.62 -46.01
C GLU A 68 -6.18 -10.78 -44.76
N ILE A 69 -4.94 -11.28 -44.89
CA ILE A 69 -3.99 -11.39 -43.77
C ILE A 69 -3.62 -10.00 -43.25
N ILE A 70 -3.31 -9.04 -44.13
CA ILE A 70 -2.91 -7.68 -43.73
C ILE A 70 -4.06 -6.96 -43.03
N ASP A 71 -5.28 -7.06 -43.55
CA ASP A 71 -6.45 -6.41 -42.98
C ASP A 71 -6.83 -7.05 -41.64
N GLY A 72 -6.73 -8.38 -41.53
CA GLY A 72 -6.86 -9.11 -40.27
C GLY A 72 -5.82 -8.69 -39.23
N ALA A 73 -4.55 -8.59 -39.63
CA ALA A 73 -3.46 -8.14 -38.76
C ALA A 73 -3.63 -6.69 -38.30
N LYS A 74 -4.06 -5.78 -39.20
CA LYS A 74 -4.38 -4.40 -38.85
C LYS A 74 -5.54 -4.29 -37.87
N SER A 75 -6.61 -5.05 -38.09
CA SER A 75 -7.76 -5.09 -37.19
C SER A 75 -7.36 -5.59 -35.80
N THR A 76 -6.56 -6.66 -35.75
CA THR A 76 -6.03 -7.22 -34.49
C THR A 76 -5.11 -6.21 -33.78
N ALA A 77 -4.22 -5.54 -34.51
CA ALA A 77 -3.33 -4.53 -33.96
C ALA A 77 -4.11 -3.33 -33.39
N ALA A 78 -5.14 -2.85 -34.11
CA ALA A 78 -5.99 -1.76 -33.64
C ALA A 78 -6.75 -2.15 -32.35
N SER A 79 -7.30 -3.36 -32.30
CA SER A 79 -7.96 -3.87 -31.08
C SER A 79 -7.00 -3.98 -29.90
N LEU A 80 -5.76 -4.43 -30.12
CA LEU A 80 -4.74 -4.52 -29.09
C LEU A 80 -4.26 -3.15 -28.61
N GLU A 81 -4.15 -2.16 -29.50
CA GLU A 81 -3.83 -0.79 -29.13
C GLU A 81 -4.94 -0.15 -28.28
N GLU A 82 -6.20 -0.40 -28.63
CA GLU A 82 -7.35 0.04 -27.81
C GLU A 82 -7.35 -0.62 -26.42
N GLU A 83 -7.10 -1.93 -26.35
CA GLU A 83 -6.98 -2.64 -25.07
C GLU A 83 -5.79 -2.12 -24.24
N ALA A 84 -4.63 -1.91 -24.86
CA ALA A 84 -3.45 -1.38 -24.17
C ALA A 84 -3.68 0.04 -23.63
N THR A 85 -4.35 0.91 -24.40
CA THR A 85 -4.65 2.28 -23.97
C THR A 85 -5.67 2.33 -22.84
N THR A 86 -6.69 1.49 -22.89
CA THR A 86 -7.68 1.36 -21.80
C THR A 86 -7.06 0.81 -20.53
N LEU A 87 -6.21 -0.22 -20.62
CA LEU A 87 -5.46 -0.76 -19.49
C LEU A 87 -4.54 0.29 -18.87
N LEU A 88 -3.82 1.06 -19.69
CA LEU A 88 -2.93 2.12 -19.20
C LEU A 88 -3.71 3.21 -18.45
N SER A 89 -4.85 3.64 -19.00
CA SER A 89 -5.73 4.62 -18.36
C SER A 89 -6.26 4.11 -17.01
N ASN A 90 -6.70 2.86 -16.95
CA ASN A 90 -7.18 2.23 -15.71
C ASN A 90 -6.06 2.11 -14.66
N ALA A 91 -4.86 1.73 -15.07
CA ALA A 91 -3.70 1.64 -14.19
C ALA A 91 -3.29 3.01 -13.64
N GLN A 92 -3.33 4.06 -14.47
CA GLN A 92 -3.07 5.44 -14.06
C GLN A 92 -4.11 5.94 -13.05
N SER A 93 -5.41 5.73 -13.32
CA SER A 93 -6.49 6.09 -12.40
C SER A 93 -6.36 5.38 -11.04
N THR A 94 -6.05 4.08 -11.07
CA THR A 94 -5.82 3.29 -9.85
C THR A 94 -4.63 3.81 -9.05
N THR A 95 -3.53 4.15 -9.74
CA THR A 95 -2.31 4.69 -9.10
C THR A 95 -2.59 6.01 -8.40
N LEU A 96 -3.33 6.92 -9.05
CA LEU A 96 -3.75 8.19 -8.46
C LEU A 96 -4.62 7.98 -7.22
N SER A 97 -5.64 7.13 -7.32
CA SER A 97 -6.51 6.79 -6.19
C SER A 97 -5.73 6.20 -5.01
N LEU A 98 -4.77 5.31 -5.26
CA LEU A 98 -3.92 4.75 -4.22
C LEU A 98 -3.01 5.81 -3.58
N GLN A 99 -2.46 6.75 -4.36
CA GLN A 99 -1.67 7.85 -3.83
C GLN A 99 -2.49 8.78 -2.93
N GLU A 100 -3.72 9.11 -3.31
CA GLU A 100 -4.65 9.88 -2.48
C GLU A 100 -4.97 9.15 -1.16
N ARG A 101 -5.24 7.84 -1.25
CA ARG A 101 -5.49 7.00 -0.07
C ARG A 101 -4.27 6.89 0.85
N ILE A 102 -3.07 6.77 0.29
CA ILE A 102 -1.83 6.77 1.08
C ILE A 102 -1.62 8.11 1.77
N THR A 103 -1.86 9.22 1.06
CA THR A 103 -1.67 10.58 1.59
C THR A 103 -2.64 10.86 2.72
N SER A 104 -3.92 10.57 2.53
CA SER A 104 -4.97 10.69 3.56
C SER A 104 -4.71 9.77 4.75
N LEU A 105 -4.29 8.53 4.53
CA LEU A 105 -3.94 7.60 5.60
C LEU A 105 -2.75 8.11 6.43
N ARG A 106 -1.71 8.65 5.77
CA ARG A 106 -0.56 9.24 6.45
C ARG A 106 -0.93 10.45 7.29
N ALA A 107 -1.77 11.34 6.76
CA ALA A 107 -2.27 12.50 7.50
C ALA A 107 -3.08 12.07 8.73
N SER A 108 -4.02 11.15 8.55
CA SER A 108 -4.85 10.58 9.63
C SER A 108 -4.00 9.88 10.70
N TYR A 109 -2.98 9.13 10.29
CA TYR A 109 -2.05 8.49 11.21
C TYR A 109 -1.25 9.51 12.03
N ALA A 110 -0.71 10.55 11.38
CA ALA A 110 0.07 11.59 12.07
C ALA A 110 -0.77 12.32 13.12
N GLU A 111 -1.99 12.72 12.76
CA GLU A 111 -2.94 13.34 13.68
C GLU A 111 -3.26 12.42 14.87
N LYS A 112 -3.65 11.17 14.60
CA LYS A 112 -3.99 10.21 15.65
C LYS A 112 -2.81 9.88 16.56
N LYS A 113 -1.60 9.82 16.01
CA LYS A 113 -0.39 9.60 16.79
C LYS A 113 -0.10 10.77 17.72
N SER A 114 -0.30 12.01 17.27
CA SER A 114 -0.17 13.20 18.12
C SER A 114 -1.15 13.15 19.30
N ILE A 115 -2.42 12.86 19.01
CA ILE A 115 -3.46 12.74 20.05
C ILE A 115 -3.11 11.61 21.03
N TYR A 116 -2.64 10.46 20.52
CA TYR A 116 -2.20 9.35 21.36
C TYR A 116 -1.07 9.76 22.30
N ASP A 117 -0.05 10.47 21.80
CA ASP A 117 1.10 10.89 22.61
C ASP A 117 0.71 11.92 23.69
N GLU A 118 -0.23 12.80 23.38
CA GLU A 118 -0.79 13.74 24.36
C GLU A 118 -1.59 13.01 25.44
N LEU A 119 -2.44 12.07 25.05
CA LEU A 119 -3.22 11.25 25.99
C LEU A 119 -2.33 10.36 26.85
N GLU A 120 -1.27 9.78 26.29
CA GLU A 120 -0.32 8.96 27.04
C GLU A 120 0.39 9.79 28.13
N LYS A 121 0.84 11.01 27.78
CA LYS A 121 1.40 11.95 28.77
C LYS A 121 0.38 12.34 29.84
N ALA A 122 -0.85 12.66 29.44
CA ALA A 122 -1.90 13.02 30.39
C ALA A 122 -2.21 11.86 31.35
N ILE A 123 -2.34 10.63 30.84
CA ILE A 123 -2.57 9.43 31.66
C ILE A 123 -1.41 9.18 32.61
N ALA A 124 -0.16 9.39 32.18
CA ALA A 124 1.00 9.24 33.06
C ALA A 124 0.95 10.20 34.25
N LEU A 125 0.61 11.48 34.01
CA LEU A 125 0.41 12.48 35.05
C LEU A 125 -0.74 12.09 35.99
N TYR A 126 -1.90 11.71 35.45
CA TYR A 126 -3.04 11.29 36.27
C TYR A 126 -2.75 10.07 37.13
N ARG A 127 -1.99 9.08 36.61
CA ARG A 127 -1.57 7.91 37.40
C ARG A 127 -0.68 8.33 38.55
N GLU A 128 0.22 9.27 38.32
CA GLU A 128 1.09 9.79 39.37
C GLU A 128 0.29 10.54 40.45
N ASP A 129 -0.67 11.38 40.07
CA ASP A 129 -1.56 12.05 41.02
C ASP A 129 -2.40 11.06 41.83
N VAL A 130 -2.89 9.98 41.19
CA VAL A 130 -3.60 8.90 41.87
C VAL A 130 -2.68 8.19 42.86
N ASP A 131 -1.44 7.86 42.48
CA ASP A 131 -0.46 7.22 43.36
C ASP A 131 -0.16 8.09 44.59
N PHE A 132 0.01 9.41 44.40
CA PHE A 132 0.19 10.35 45.52
C PHE A 132 -1.05 10.44 46.41
N ALA A 133 -2.25 10.47 45.83
CA ALA A 133 -3.50 10.45 46.59
C ALA A 133 -3.70 9.14 47.38
N GLU A 134 -3.26 7.99 46.83
CA GLU A 134 -3.22 6.71 47.55
C GLU A 134 -2.26 6.76 48.74
N MET A 135 -1.16 7.48 48.62
CA MET A 135 -0.19 7.73 49.70
C MET A 135 -0.61 8.86 50.64
N GLY A 136 -1.79 9.45 50.46
CA GLY A 136 -2.29 10.54 51.31
C GLY A 136 -1.59 11.89 51.09
N MET A 137 -0.91 12.07 49.95
CA MET A 137 -0.25 13.32 49.57
C MET A 137 -1.19 14.15 48.71
N PHE A 138 -1.86 15.13 49.33
CA PHE A 138 -2.77 16.05 48.64
C PHE A 138 -2.11 17.39 48.36
N ASP A 139 -2.63 18.12 47.38
CA ASP A 139 -2.14 19.47 47.09
C ASP A 139 -2.53 20.44 48.22
N PRO A 140 -1.62 21.34 48.63
CA PRO A 140 -1.87 22.28 49.71
C PRO A 140 -2.98 23.27 49.33
N HIS A 141 -3.88 23.52 50.27
CA HIS A 141 -4.87 24.59 50.17
C HIS A 141 -4.33 25.84 50.88
N PHE A 142 -4.49 27.01 50.26
CA PHE A 142 -4.02 28.27 50.82
C PHE A 142 -5.19 29.23 51.02
N ASP A 143 -5.23 29.86 52.19
CA ASP A 143 -6.18 30.94 52.46
C ASP A 143 -5.79 32.20 51.68
N PHE A 144 -6.78 33.07 51.42
CA PHE A 144 -6.60 34.30 50.65
C PHE A 144 -5.48 35.21 51.16
N ASP A 145 -5.24 35.22 52.48
CA ASP A 145 -4.27 36.09 53.14
C ASP A 145 -2.84 35.52 53.19
N THR A 146 -2.63 34.32 52.64
CA THR A 146 -1.30 33.68 52.62
C THR A 146 -0.37 34.41 51.66
N SER A 147 0.83 34.80 52.10
CA SER A 147 1.82 35.46 51.23
C SER A 147 2.31 34.55 50.11
N GLU A 148 2.62 35.11 48.94
CA GLU A 148 3.12 34.32 47.81
C GLU A 148 4.45 33.61 48.13
N GLU A 149 5.35 34.28 48.84
CA GLU A 149 6.61 33.68 49.32
C GLU A 149 6.37 32.43 50.17
N PHE A 150 5.34 32.45 51.03
CA PHE A 150 5.00 31.30 51.88
C PHE A 150 4.33 30.18 51.08
N LYS A 151 3.48 30.53 50.10
CA LYS A 151 2.90 29.54 49.17
C LYS A 151 4.00 28.83 48.37
N GLU A 152 4.97 29.57 47.88
CA GLU A 152 6.09 29.02 47.10
C GLU A 152 6.96 28.10 47.95
N ALA A 153 7.34 28.51 49.16
CA ALA A 153 8.09 27.67 50.09
C ALA A 153 7.37 26.34 50.42
N ILE A 154 6.04 26.38 50.63
CA ILE A 154 5.25 25.16 50.87
C ILE A 154 5.22 24.28 49.62
N LYS A 155 5.06 24.86 48.43
CA LYS A 155 5.07 24.11 47.17
C LYS A 155 6.42 23.43 46.94
N ASP A 156 7.51 24.12 47.20
CA ASP A 156 8.86 23.57 47.02
C ASP A 156 9.12 22.40 47.97
N ASN A 157 8.74 22.54 49.24
CA ASN A 157 8.83 21.45 50.21
C ASN A 157 7.96 20.25 49.80
N ARG A 158 6.71 20.48 49.35
CA ARG A 158 5.84 19.43 48.84
C ARG A 158 6.40 18.76 47.58
N ASN A 159 7.08 19.50 46.71
CA ASN A 159 7.74 18.96 45.52
C ASN A 159 8.93 18.07 45.88
N GLU A 160 9.73 18.47 46.88
CA GLU A 160 10.81 17.64 47.43
C GLU A 160 10.27 16.34 48.01
N GLN A 161 9.22 16.40 48.82
CA GLN A 161 8.51 15.23 49.35
C GLN A 161 7.96 14.31 48.24
N LYS A 162 7.31 14.88 47.20
CA LYS A 162 6.86 14.12 46.01
C LYS A 162 8.05 13.44 45.33
N SER A 163 9.19 14.11 45.22
CA SER A 163 10.40 13.55 44.61
C SER A 163 10.93 12.33 45.38
N LEU A 164 10.91 12.38 46.71
CA LEU A 164 11.33 11.26 47.57
C LEU A 164 10.35 10.08 47.46
N LEU A 165 9.04 10.32 47.35
CA LEU A 165 8.03 9.27 47.21
C LEU A 165 8.11 8.50 45.87
N ARG A 166 8.68 9.12 44.83
CA ARG A 166 8.95 8.45 43.53
C ARG A 166 10.03 7.38 43.65
N LEU A 167 10.98 7.56 44.57
CA LEU A 167 12.07 6.63 44.79
C LEU A 167 11.59 5.48 45.70
N LYS A 168 11.66 4.25 45.21
CA LYS A 168 11.26 3.04 45.96
C LYS A 168 12.44 2.27 46.55
N ASN A 169 13.55 2.97 46.78
CA ASN A 169 14.80 2.43 47.31
C ASN A 169 15.22 3.22 48.55
N LYS A 170 16.37 2.88 49.16
CA LYS A 170 16.88 3.52 50.39
C LYS A 170 17.04 5.04 50.32
N ALA A 171 17.13 5.64 49.13
CA ALA A 171 17.20 7.08 48.94
C ALA A 171 15.82 7.76 48.84
N GLY A 172 14.74 6.98 48.88
CA GLY A 172 13.37 7.47 48.82
C GLY A 172 12.71 7.63 50.18
N ALA A 173 11.52 8.22 50.13
CA ALA A 173 10.75 8.57 51.32
C ALA A 173 10.51 7.38 52.23
N ILE A 174 10.08 6.27 51.63
CA ILE A 174 9.76 5.03 52.32
C ILE A 174 10.26 3.86 51.47
N TRP A 175 10.97 2.94 52.09
CA TRP A 175 11.61 1.82 51.40
C TRP A 175 11.50 0.52 52.19
N CYS A 176 11.69 -0.60 51.50
CA CYS A 176 11.75 -1.91 52.13
C CYS A 176 13.14 -2.53 51.91
N GLY A 177 13.76 -3.05 52.97
CA GLY A 177 15.11 -3.62 52.89
C GLY A 177 15.17 -5.05 52.39
N THR A 178 14.02 -5.73 52.38
CA THR A 178 13.92 -7.16 52.12
C THR A 178 13.15 -7.42 50.83
N ASP A 179 13.73 -8.26 49.98
CA ASP A 179 13.06 -8.82 48.81
C ASP A 179 12.15 -9.97 49.23
N TRP A 180 10.90 -9.63 49.54
CA TRP A 180 9.91 -10.63 49.93
C TRP A 180 9.49 -11.53 48.75
N THR A 181 9.14 -12.78 49.07
CA THR A 181 8.41 -13.68 48.17
C THR A 181 7.12 -14.11 48.85
N VAL A 182 6.01 -14.06 48.14
CA VAL A 182 4.69 -14.51 48.62
C VAL A 182 4.28 -15.70 47.77
N HIS A 183 3.92 -16.82 48.39
CA HIS A 183 3.61 -18.08 47.69
C HIS A 183 4.68 -18.50 46.65
N ASN A 184 5.97 -18.32 46.99
CA ASN A 184 7.13 -18.54 46.09
C ASN A 184 7.17 -17.62 44.85
N SER A 185 6.37 -16.55 44.82
CA SER A 185 6.35 -15.55 43.77
C SER A 185 7.03 -14.26 44.23
N ARG A 186 8.12 -13.89 43.56
CA ARG A 186 8.78 -12.59 43.72
C ARG A 186 7.89 -11.44 43.24
N ALA A 187 7.06 -11.68 42.22
CA ALA A 187 6.14 -10.66 41.71
C ALA A 187 5.06 -10.32 42.74
N GLU A 188 4.51 -11.32 43.42
CA GLU A 188 3.55 -11.11 44.51
C GLU A 188 4.21 -10.45 45.73
N GLY A 189 5.46 -10.83 46.04
CA GLY A 189 6.26 -10.15 47.05
C GLY A 189 6.45 -8.66 46.74
N LYS A 190 6.85 -8.30 45.53
CA LYS A 190 6.96 -6.90 45.09
C LYS A 190 5.64 -6.13 45.22
N LYS A 191 4.51 -6.78 44.90
CA LYS A 191 3.18 -6.20 45.06
C LYS A 191 2.83 -5.96 46.53
N MET A 192 3.15 -6.91 47.41
CA MET A 192 2.97 -6.80 48.86
C MET A 192 3.82 -5.66 49.44
N THR A 193 5.11 -5.60 49.09
CA THR A 193 6.03 -4.52 49.48
C THR A 193 5.52 -3.15 49.03
N THR A 194 5.06 -3.02 47.78
CA THR A 194 4.53 -1.76 47.24
C THR A 194 3.31 -1.29 48.05
N ARG A 195 2.40 -2.22 48.38
CA ARG A 195 1.22 -1.90 49.20
C ARG A 195 1.60 -1.51 50.63
N ALA A 196 2.58 -2.18 51.23
CA ALA A 196 3.08 -1.84 52.56
C ALA A 196 3.70 -0.43 52.59
N ILE A 197 4.49 -0.07 51.57
CA ILE A 197 5.04 1.27 51.38
C ILE A 197 3.91 2.31 51.27
N ASN A 198 2.92 2.09 50.41
CA ASN A 198 1.81 3.03 50.22
C ASN A 198 0.96 3.20 51.49
N LEU A 199 0.69 2.11 52.22
CA LEU A 199 -0.04 2.15 53.49
C LEU A 199 0.73 2.93 54.55
N THR A 200 2.04 2.73 54.63
CA THR A 200 2.93 3.45 55.56
C THR A 200 2.96 4.94 55.22
N ALA A 201 3.07 5.28 53.93
CA ALA A 201 3.00 6.66 53.45
C ALA A 201 1.68 7.32 53.87
N ARG A 202 0.56 6.66 53.61
CA ARG A 202 -0.77 7.16 53.95
C ARG A 202 -0.95 7.36 55.45
N ALA A 203 -0.47 6.42 56.26
CA ALA A 203 -0.55 6.52 57.72
C ALA A 203 0.28 7.70 58.24
N PHE A 204 1.55 7.81 57.82
CA PHE A 204 2.43 8.88 58.28
C PHE A 204 2.00 10.26 57.77
N ASN A 205 1.65 10.37 56.49
CA ASN A 205 1.13 11.63 55.92
C ASN A 205 -0.16 12.06 56.61
N GLY A 206 -1.06 11.12 56.95
CA GLY A 206 -2.27 11.42 57.70
C GLY A 206 -2.02 11.98 59.10
N GLU A 207 -1.06 11.42 59.83
CA GLU A 207 -0.63 11.95 61.14
C GLU A 207 0.01 13.35 61.01
N CYS A 208 0.82 13.55 59.97
CA CYS A 208 1.44 14.84 59.68
C CYS A 208 0.41 15.91 59.31
N ASP A 209 -0.51 15.61 58.39
CA ASP A 209 -1.56 16.54 57.97
C ASP A 209 -2.48 16.88 59.16
N ALA A 210 -2.79 15.92 60.04
CA ALA A 210 -3.54 16.18 61.26
C ALA A 210 -2.78 17.11 62.22
N ALA A 211 -1.45 16.95 62.36
CA ALA A 211 -0.62 17.83 63.18
C ALA A 211 -0.51 19.24 62.56
N ILE A 212 -0.31 19.33 61.24
CA ILE A 212 -0.20 20.58 60.49
C ILE A 212 -1.52 21.36 60.53
N ALA A 213 -2.66 20.70 60.31
CA ALA A 213 -3.98 21.34 60.34
C ALA A 213 -4.33 21.98 61.70
N ASN A 214 -3.76 21.45 62.79
CA ASN A 214 -3.95 21.96 64.15
C ASN A 214 -2.76 22.82 64.64
N CYS A 215 -1.82 23.14 63.74
CA CYS A 215 -0.63 23.90 64.06
C CYS A 215 -0.93 25.41 64.08
N THR A 216 -0.40 26.07 65.10
CA THR A 216 -0.44 27.51 65.31
C THR A 216 0.94 27.95 65.76
N PHE A 217 1.23 29.25 65.66
CA PHE A 217 2.49 29.80 66.13
C PHE A 217 2.81 29.50 67.61
N LYS A 218 1.78 29.22 68.44
CA LYS A 218 1.94 28.94 69.87
C LYS A 218 2.29 27.48 70.18
N ASN A 219 1.83 26.54 69.35
CA ASN A 219 1.96 25.11 69.61
C ASN A 219 2.84 24.40 68.56
N TRP A 220 3.56 25.14 67.72
CA TRP A 220 4.39 24.57 66.65
C TRP A 220 5.34 23.49 67.16
N SER A 221 6.02 23.72 68.29
CA SER A 221 6.97 22.76 68.88
C SER A 221 6.27 21.47 69.30
N VAL A 222 5.04 21.56 69.79
CA VAL A 222 4.24 20.39 70.17
C VAL A 222 3.78 19.62 68.93
N MET A 223 3.42 20.31 67.84
CA MET A 223 3.06 19.65 66.58
C MET A 223 4.27 18.99 65.92
N HIS A 224 5.45 19.63 65.98
CA HIS A 224 6.71 19.04 65.55
C HIS A 224 7.01 17.74 66.32
N ASP A 225 6.92 17.76 67.65
CA ASP A 225 7.17 16.57 68.48
C ASP A 225 6.16 15.45 68.21
N ARG A 226 4.92 15.79 67.85
CA ARG A 226 3.91 14.82 67.41
C ARG A 226 4.29 14.13 66.10
N ILE A 227 4.79 14.90 65.12
CA ILE A 227 5.26 14.36 63.84
C ILE A 227 6.46 13.42 64.07
N GLN A 228 7.42 13.84 64.91
CA GLN A 228 8.55 13.00 65.30
C GLN A 228 8.10 11.70 65.98
N ALA A 229 7.16 11.79 66.92
CA ALA A 229 6.62 10.62 67.60
C ALA A 229 5.85 9.68 66.65
N ALA A 230 5.14 10.21 65.65
CA ALA A 230 4.49 9.43 64.61
C ALA A 230 5.52 8.70 63.74
N PHE A 231 6.59 9.38 63.33
CA PHE A 231 7.70 8.79 62.59
C PHE A 231 8.31 7.60 63.35
N ASP A 232 8.68 7.81 64.62
CA ASP A 232 9.30 6.76 65.44
C ASP A 232 8.36 5.57 65.64
N LYS A 233 7.08 5.84 65.92
CA LYS A 233 6.07 4.80 66.19
C LYS A 233 5.74 3.99 64.94
N ILE A 234 5.57 4.62 63.78
CA ILE A 234 5.23 3.92 62.54
C ILE A 234 6.42 3.08 62.07
N ASN A 235 7.66 3.58 62.19
CA ASN A 235 8.85 2.78 61.94
C ASN A 235 8.95 1.56 62.86
N ALA A 236 8.69 1.74 64.16
CA ALA A 236 8.66 0.62 65.11
C ALA A 236 7.59 -0.44 64.75
N LEU A 237 6.40 -0.01 64.31
CA LEU A 237 5.33 -0.92 63.88
C LEU A 237 5.68 -1.70 62.60
N ASN A 238 6.56 -1.16 61.77
CA ASN A 238 6.98 -1.76 60.50
C ASN A 238 8.28 -2.56 60.57
N GLU A 239 8.93 -2.65 61.73
CA GLU A 239 10.23 -3.31 61.92
C GLU A 239 10.24 -4.74 61.33
N VAL A 240 9.20 -5.54 61.60
CA VAL A 240 9.09 -6.93 61.09
C VAL A 240 8.89 -6.98 59.58
N ASN A 241 8.19 -6.00 59.01
CA ASN A 241 7.97 -5.91 57.57
C ASN A 241 9.20 -5.36 56.83
N ASP A 242 10.22 -4.92 57.58
CA ASP A 242 11.43 -4.28 57.08
C ASP A 242 11.11 -3.08 56.18
N VAL A 243 10.08 -2.31 56.55
CA VAL A 243 9.65 -1.07 55.88
C VAL A 243 10.04 0.13 56.73
N HIS A 244 10.71 1.10 56.13
CA HIS A 244 11.33 2.22 56.82
C HIS A 244 10.93 3.54 56.18
N ILE A 245 10.53 4.51 57.00
CA ILE A 245 10.43 5.92 56.65
C ILE A 245 11.83 6.53 56.81
N SER A 246 12.32 7.17 55.76
CA SER A 246 13.61 7.86 55.73
C SER A 246 13.58 9.15 56.55
N LYS A 247 14.73 9.55 57.09
CA LYS A 247 14.84 10.81 57.84
C LYS A 247 14.75 12.03 56.94
N GLU A 248 15.10 11.87 55.68
CA GLU A 248 15.03 12.88 54.63
C GLU A 248 13.58 13.25 54.29
N TYR A 249 12.62 12.37 54.60
CA TYR A 249 11.19 12.61 54.40
C TYR A 249 10.49 13.25 55.61
N LEU A 250 11.14 13.26 56.77
CA LEU A 250 10.66 13.89 58.00
C LEU A 250 10.87 15.40 57.95
#